data_AF-A0A3M1V9J9-F1
#
_entry.id   AF-A0A3M1V9J9-F1
#
_cell.length_a   1.000
_cell.length_b   1.000
_cell.length_c   1.000
_cell.angle_alpha   90.00
_cell.angle_beta   90.00
_cell.angle_gamma   90.00
#
_symmetry.space_group_name_H-M   'P 1'
#
loop_
_entity.id
_entity.type
_entity.pdbx_description
1 polymer ?
#
loop_
_entity_poly.entity_id
_entity_poly.type
_entity_poly.pdbx_seq_one_letter_code
_entity_poly.pdbx_strand_id
1 'polypeptide(L)'
;MNVPERTRIFERLERCSELEYILIGDLRDLLQEPRNEETDRWILAVVDVLLETLPEAMQLKSDGGYMADILEECPRCAEQVARLQREHEHLVDVLRCYRDGLRRRRRDRATELRLRAGLREWVDAIVAFHHAENDLMQMALNEELGTGD
;
A
#
# COMPACT_ATOMS: atom_id res chain seq x y z
N MET A 1 -25.74 0.89 7.51
CA MET A 1 -25.15 0.10 6.38
C MET A 1 -25.82 -1.27 6.35
N ASN A 2 -26.29 -1.77 5.20
CA ASN A 2 -26.92 -3.10 5.15
C ASN A 2 -25.85 -4.21 5.11
N VAL A 3 -26.10 -5.35 5.75
CA VAL A 3 -25.24 -6.56 5.76
C VAL A 3 -24.68 -6.94 4.37
N PRO A 4 -25.47 -7.00 3.28
CA PRO A 4 -24.95 -7.32 1.94
C PRO A 4 -23.96 -6.31 1.36
N GLU A 5 -23.95 -5.06 1.83
CA GLU A 5 -23.01 -4.04 1.39
C GLU A 5 -21.65 -4.23 2.07
N ARG A 6 -21.63 -4.53 3.38
CA ARG A 6 -20.39 -4.85 4.12
C ARG A 6 -19.69 -6.07 3.52
N THR A 7 -20.40 -7.16 3.23
CA THR A 7 -19.80 -8.37 2.64
C THR A 7 -19.07 -8.07 1.32
N ARG A 8 -19.65 -7.24 0.45
CA ARG A 8 -19.02 -6.87 -0.83
C ARG A 8 -17.79 -5.99 -0.66
N ILE A 9 -17.75 -5.14 0.37
CA ILE A 9 -16.58 -4.32 0.69
C ILE A 9 -15.43 -5.21 1.17
N PHE A 10 -15.70 -6.17 2.06
CA PHE A 10 -14.71 -7.13 2.53
C PHE A 10 -14.15 -7.99 1.38
N GLU A 11 -14.99 -8.56 0.52
CA GLU A 11 -14.54 -9.36 -0.63
C GLU A 11 -13.71 -8.56 -1.65
N ARG A 12 -13.97 -7.25 -1.78
CA ARG A 12 -13.15 -6.36 -2.62
C ARG A 12 -11.84 -6.02 -1.95
N LEU A 13 -11.87 -5.71 -0.66
CA LEU A 13 -10.68 -5.40 0.11
C LEU A 13 -9.71 -6.58 0.14
N GLU A 14 -10.21 -7.79 0.35
CA GLU A 14 -9.41 -9.03 0.31
C GLU A 14 -8.71 -9.18 -1.04
N ARG A 15 -9.46 -9.05 -2.15
CA ARG A 15 -8.90 -9.09 -3.50
C ARG A 15 -7.87 -8.00 -3.77
N CYS A 16 -8.12 -6.76 -3.33
CA CYS A 16 -7.14 -5.67 -3.47
C CYS A 16 -5.87 -5.97 -2.68
N SER A 17 -6.01 -6.47 -1.44
CA SER A 17 -4.88 -6.76 -0.55
C SER A 17 -4.03 -7.93 -1.06
N GLU A 18 -4.68 -8.98 -1.57
CA GLU A 18 -3.99 -10.10 -2.24
C GLU A 18 -3.22 -9.62 -3.47
N LEU A 19 -3.86 -8.82 -4.32
CA LEU A 19 -3.24 -8.28 -5.53
C LEU A 19 -2.05 -7.38 -5.18
N GLU A 20 -2.17 -6.51 -4.18
CA GLU A 20 -1.06 -5.68 -3.68
C GLU A 20 0.13 -6.53 -3.24
N TYR A 21 -0.12 -7.58 -2.44
CA TYR A 21 0.95 -8.43 -1.93
C TYR A 21 1.69 -9.16 -3.07
N ILE A 22 0.94 -9.66 -4.07
CA ILE A 22 1.50 -10.29 -5.27
C ILE A 22 2.35 -9.28 -6.04
N LEU A 23 1.81 -8.10 -6.34
CA LEU A 23 2.50 -7.08 -7.14
C LEU A 23 3.74 -6.52 -6.44
N ILE A 24 3.72 -6.36 -5.11
CA ILE A 24 4.90 -5.97 -4.33
C ILE A 24 5.99 -7.05 -4.42
N GLY A 25 5.58 -8.33 -4.36
CA GLY A 25 6.47 -9.47 -4.58
C GLY A 25 7.10 -9.45 -5.98
N ASP A 26 6.27 -9.34 -7.01
CA ASP A 26 6.71 -9.28 -8.41
C ASP A 26 7.67 -8.09 -8.64
N LEU A 27 7.35 -6.91 -8.09
CA LEU A 27 8.21 -5.75 -8.18
C LEU A 27 9.57 -5.99 -7.53
N ARG A 28 9.60 -6.61 -6.34
CA ARG A 28 10.84 -6.96 -5.65
C ARG A 28 11.70 -7.90 -6.48
N ASP A 29 11.10 -8.89 -7.12
CA ASP A 29 11.82 -9.89 -7.92
C ASP A 29 12.36 -9.26 -9.21
N LEU A 30 11.54 -8.47 -9.92
CA LEU A 30 11.97 -7.70 -11.09
C LEU A 30 13.11 -6.70 -10.78
N LEU A 31 13.15 -6.13 -9.57
CA LEU A 31 14.22 -5.22 -9.16
C LEU A 31 15.57 -5.91 -8.92
N GLN A 32 15.58 -7.24 -8.74
CA GLN A 32 16.77 -8.08 -8.63
C GLN A 32 17.29 -8.56 -10.00
N GLU A 33 16.42 -8.63 -11.00
CA GLU A 33 16.79 -9.06 -12.34
C GLU A 33 17.78 -8.12 -13.05
N PRO A 34 18.66 -8.66 -13.92
CA PRO A 34 19.57 -7.85 -14.71
C PRO A 34 18.79 -6.86 -15.59
N ARG A 35 19.34 -5.66 -15.73
CA ARG A 35 18.70 -4.61 -16.52
C ARG A 35 18.60 -5.00 -18.00
N ASN A 36 17.38 -5.00 -18.51
CA ASN A 36 17.06 -5.06 -19.91
C ASN A 36 15.71 -4.33 -20.17
N GLU A 37 15.37 -4.11 -21.44
CA GLU A 37 14.15 -3.40 -21.82
C GLU A 37 12.86 -4.11 -21.40
N GLU A 38 12.88 -5.44 -21.32
CA GLU A 38 11.73 -6.24 -20.94
C GLU A 38 11.45 -6.11 -19.45
N THR A 39 12.46 -6.27 -18.59
CA THR A 39 12.36 -6.04 -17.14
C THR A 39 11.89 -4.62 -16.85
N ASP A 40 12.38 -3.60 -17.57
CA ASP A 40 11.94 -2.21 -17.37
C ASP A 40 10.45 -1.99 -17.77
N ARG A 41 9.95 -2.72 -18.78
CA ARG A 41 8.51 -2.69 -19.15
C ARG A 41 7.65 -3.37 -18.10
N TRP A 42 8.09 -4.51 -17.57
CA TRP A 42 7.38 -5.22 -16.51
C TRP A 42 7.33 -4.42 -15.22
N ILE A 43 8.44 -3.81 -14.80
CA ILE A 43 8.47 -2.90 -13.65
C ILE A 43 7.44 -1.78 -13.85
N LEU A 44 7.41 -1.15 -15.03
CA LEU A 44 6.45 -0.07 -15.29
C LEU A 44 5.00 -0.58 -15.22
N ALA A 45 4.70 -1.75 -15.78
CA ALA A 45 3.36 -2.33 -15.75
C ALA A 45 2.92 -2.64 -14.30
N VAL A 46 3.78 -3.26 -13.50
CA VAL A 46 3.50 -3.57 -12.09
C VAL A 46 3.28 -2.29 -11.29
N VAL A 47 4.12 -1.27 -11.50
CA VAL A 47 3.97 0.05 -10.86
C VAL A 47 2.66 0.73 -11.27
N ASP A 48 2.27 0.65 -12.53
CA ASP A 48 1.01 1.22 -13.01
C ASP A 48 -0.19 0.55 -12.32
N VAL A 49 -0.20 -0.78 -12.19
CA VAL A 49 -1.28 -1.49 -11.48
C VAL A 49 -1.28 -1.18 -9.98
N LEU A 50 -0.11 -1.13 -9.32
CA LEU A 50 -0.02 -0.75 -7.90
C LEU A 50 -0.61 0.65 -7.64
N LEU A 51 -0.43 1.59 -8.56
CA LEU A 51 -0.98 2.94 -8.46
C LEU A 51 -2.49 3.02 -8.64
N GLU A 52 -3.11 1.98 -9.21
CA GLU A 52 -4.56 1.82 -9.30
C GLU A 52 -5.10 1.12 -8.04
N THR A 53 -4.45 0.05 -7.59
CA THR A 53 -4.93 -0.78 -6.48
C THR A 53 -4.77 -0.12 -5.11
N LEU A 54 -3.60 0.48 -4.80
CA LEU A 54 -3.31 1.03 -3.46
C LEU A 54 -4.34 2.10 -3.01
N PRO A 55 -4.69 3.09 -3.85
CA PRO A 55 -5.70 4.07 -3.46
C PRO A 55 -7.11 3.49 -3.32
N GLU A 56 -7.45 2.44 -4.09
CA GLU A 56 -8.74 1.75 -3.95
C GLU A 56 -8.81 1.00 -2.62
N ALA A 57 -7.76 0.24 -2.27
CA ALA A 57 -7.70 -0.47 -1.01
C ALA A 57 -7.80 0.50 0.17
N MET A 58 -7.03 1.60 0.18
CA MET A 58 -7.10 2.57 1.27
C MET A 58 -8.49 3.22 1.42
N GLN A 59 -9.19 3.48 0.31
CA GLN A 59 -10.58 3.94 0.36
C GLN A 59 -11.49 2.89 0.98
N LEU A 60 -11.37 1.62 0.59
CA LEU A 60 -12.16 0.52 1.17
C LEU A 60 -11.86 0.28 2.65
N LYS A 61 -10.62 0.52 3.10
CA LYS A 61 -10.20 0.43 4.50
C LYS A 61 -10.76 1.57 5.35
N SER A 62 -10.86 2.77 4.78
CA SER A 62 -11.26 4.00 5.46
C SER A 62 -12.77 4.24 5.44
N ASP A 63 -13.39 4.29 4.25
CA ASP A 63 -14.77 4.73 4.07
C ASP A 63 -15.75 3.56 4.28
N GLY A 64 -16.27 3.44 5.51
CA GLY A 64 -17.13 2.33 5.92
C GLY A 64 -16.39 0.98 6.05
N GLY A 65 -15.05 1.02 6.07
CA GLY A 65 -14.18 -0.12 6.33
C GLY A 65 -13.75 -0.21 7.79
N TYR A 66 -12.81 -1.12 8.07
CA TYR A 66 -12.38 -1.40 9.43
C TYR A 66 -11.71 -0.19 10.13
N MET A 67 -11.11 0.77 9.40
CA MET A 67 -10.52 1.94 10.05
C MET A 67 -11.60 2.86 10.62
N ALA A 68 -12.79 2.93 10.00
CA ALA A 68 -13.92 3.63 10.57
C ALA A 68 -14.40 2.91 11.85
N ASP A 69 -14.51 1.59 11.80
CA ASP A 69 -14.88 0.77 12.98
C ASP A 69 -13.83 0.98 14.12
N ILE A 70 -12.53 1.02 13.82
CA ILE A 70 -11.46 1.33 14.81
C ILE A 70 -11.66 2.71 15.45
N LEU A 71 -12.08 3.72 14.71
CA LEU A 71 -12.29 5.07 15.26
C LEU A 71 -13.53 5.16 16.16
N GLU A 72 -14.54 4.34 15.88
CA GLU A 72 -15.74 4.22 16.72
C GLU A 72 -15.39 3.56 18.07
N GLU A 73 -14.64 2.46 18.04
CA GLU A 73 -14.30 1.66 19.23
C GLU A 73 -13.08 2.22 20.00
N CYS A 74 -12.11 2.82 19.30
CA CYS A 74 -10.88 3.39 19.85
C CYS A 74 -10.69 4.86 19.39
N PRO A 75 -11.38 5.85 19.99
CA PRO A 75 -11.23 7.26 19.59
C PRO A 75 -9.80 7.81 19.77
N ARG A 76 -9.04 7.26 20.73
CA ARG A 76 -7.62 7.60 20.94
C ARG A 76 -6.72 7.16 19.79
N CYS A 77 -7.19 6.21 18.97
CA CYS A 77 -6.50 5.73 17.77
C CYS A 77 -6.54 6.75 16.61
N ALA A 78 -7.32 7.83 16.73
CA ALA A 78 -7.52 8.82 15.67
C ALA A 78 -6.22 9.42 15.10
N GLU A 79 -5.25 9.72 15.97
CA GLU A 79 -3.97 10.26 15.51
C GLU A 79 -3.16 9.21 14.72
N GLN A 80 -3.22 7.94 15.15
CA GLN A 80 -2.52 6.85 14.46
C GLN A 80 -3.16 6.53 13.11
N VAL A 81 -4.50 6.50 13.02
CA VAL A 81 -5.22 6.34 11.74
C VAL A 81 -4.89 7.49 10.79
N ALA A 82 -4.95 8.73 11.26
CA ALA A 82 -4.63 9.90 10.43
C ALA A 82 -3.15 9.95 10.01
N ARG A 83 -2.24 9.36 10.81
CA ARG A 83 -0.84 9.19 10.43
C ARG A 83 -0.70 8.14 9.32
N LEU A 84 -1.32 6.96 9.46
CA LEU A 84 -1.27 5.92 8.44
C LEU A 84 -1.86 6.40 7.10
N GLN A 85 -2.97 7.12 7.12
CA GLN A 85 -3.56 7.69 5.91
C GLN A 85 -2.59 8.62 5.17
N ARG A 86 -1.94 9.54 5.89
CA ARG A 86 -0.93 10.44 5.31
C ARG A 86 0.31 9.69 4.81
N GLU A 87 0.75 8.68 5.53
CA GLU A 87 1.90 7.85 5.14
C GLU A 87 1.61 7.08 3.85
N HIS A 88 0.42 6.50 3.72
CA HIS A 88 -0.04 5.86 2.50
C HIS A 88 -0.11 6.83 1.32
N GLU A 89 -0.71 8.01 1.49
CA GLU A 89 -0.75 9.05 0.44
C GLU A 89 0.66 9.42 -0.03
N HIS A 90 1.59 9.60 0.91
CA HIS A 90 2.98 9.87 0.60
C HIS A 90 3.63 8.74 -0.20
N LEU A 91 3.41 7.47 0.18
CA LEU A 91 3.94 6.31 -0.55
C LEU A 91 3.40 6.24 -1.98
N VAL A 92 2.11 6.54 -2.18
CA VAL A 92 1.50 6.61 -3.52
C VAL A 92 2.16 7.71 -4.35
N ASP A 93 2.37 8.90 -3.79
CA ASP A 93 2.99 10.02 -4.51
C ASP A 93 4.46 9.75 -4.86
N VAL A 94 5.21 9.09 -3.97
CA VAL A 94 6.57 8.64 -4.23
C VAL A 94 6.57 7.61 -5.38
N LEU A 95 5.65 6.65 -5.38
CA LEU A 95 5.53 5.67 -6.46
C LEU A 95 5.19 6.32 -7.80
N ARG A 96 4.31 7.34 -7.81
CA ARG A 96 4.00 8.15 -9.00
C ARG A 96 5.26 8.84 -9.55
N CYS A 97 6.08 9.42 -8.68
CA CYS A 97 7.34 10.03 -9.08
C CYS A 97 8.27 9.02 -9.76
N TYR A 98 8.37 7.79 -9.21
CA TYR A 98 9.18 6.73 -9.83
C TYR A 98 8.61 6.29 -11.17
N ARG A 99 7.30 6.07 -11.29
CA ARG A 99 6.63 5.78 -12.57
C ARG A 99 6.95 6.82 -13.63
N ASP A 100 6.84 8.10 -13.27
CA ASP A 100 7.09 9.21 -14.20
C ASP A 100 8.57 9.26 -14.60
N GLY A 101 9.48 8.89 -13.69
CA GLY A 101 10.89 8.62 -14.00
C GLY A 101 11.06 7.47 -14.97
N LEU A 102 10.37 6.34 -14.75
CA LEU A 102 10.39 5.14 -15.60
C LEU A 102 9.82 5.38 -17.00
N ARG A 103 8.93 6.35 -17.19
CA ARG A 103 8.37 6.67 -18.52
C ARG A 103 9.30 7.53 -19.38
N ARG A 104 10.32 8.16 -18.79
CA ARG A 104 11.25 9.02 -19.55
C ARG A 104 12.11 8.16 -20.49
N ARG A 105 11.98 8.40 -21.81
CA ARG A 105 12.65 7.65 -22.90
C ARG A 105 14.17 7.76 -22.91
N ARG A 106 14.76 8.81 -22.34
CA ARG A 106 16.21 8.97 -22.23
C ARG A 106 16.59 9.16 -20.77
N ARG A 107 17.18 8.14 -20.19
CA ARG A 107 17.82 8.18 -18.88
C ARG A 107 19.26 7.73 -19.05
N ASP A 108 20.17 8.40 -18.36
CA ASP A 108 21.51 7.88 -18.23
C ASP A 108 21.51 6.71 -17.22
N ARG A 109 22.58 5.91 -17.27
CA ARG A 109 22.74 4.73 -16.41
C ARG A 109 22.68 5.09 -14.92
N ALA A 110 23.16 6.28 -14.54
CA ALA A 110 23.17 6.72 -13.14
C ALA A 110 21.75 7.01 -12.63
N THR A 111 20.92 7.65 -13.45
CA THR A 111 19.52 7.95 -13.18
C THR A 111 18.72 6.66 -13.02
N GLU A 112 18.95 5.67 -13.88
CA GLU A 112 18.25 4.38 -13.80
C GLU A 112 18.64 3.58 -12.56
N LEU A 113 19.93 3.56 -12.19
CA LEU A 113 20.38 2.91 -10.97
C LEU A 113 19.73 3.55 -9.74
N ARG A 114 19.62 4.89 -9.71
CA ARG A 114 18.93 5.61 -8.63
C ARG A 114 17.44 5.31 -8.59
N LEU A 115 16.77 5.23 -9.75
CA LEU A 115 15.35 4.87 -9.81
C LEU A 115 15.11 3.46 -9.27
N ARG A 116 15.93 2.48 -9.66
CA ARG A 116 15.79 1.10 -9.16
C ARG A 116 16.14 0.97 -7.69
N ALA A 117 17.14 1.72 -7.19
CA ALA A 117 17.43 1.78 -5.77
C ALA A 117 16.25 2.39 -4.99
N GLY A 118 15.71 3.51 -5.46
CA GLY A 118 14.56 4.17 -4.83
C GLY A 118 13.30 3.31 -4.86
N LEU A 119 13.05 2.55 -5.94
CA LEU A 119 11.95 1.59 -5.97
C LEU A 119 12.11 0.44 -4.97
N ARG A 120 13.35 0.01 -4.66
CA ARG A 120 13.58 -0.98 -3.59
C ARG A 120 13.30 -0.39 -2.22
N GLU A 121 13.80 0.82 -1.96
CA GLU A 121 13.50 1.54 -0.72
C GLU A 121 11.99 1.75 -0.56
N TRP A 122 11.28 2.02 -1.65
CA TRP A 122 9.82 2.11 -1.66
C TRP A 122 9.15 0.77 -1.33
N VAL A 123 9.62 -0.35 -1.88
CA VAL A 123 9.14 -1.70 -1.53
C VAL A 123 9.30 -1.96 -0.04
N ASP A 124 10.45 -1.62 0.54
CA ASP A 124 10.69 -1.78 1.98
C ASP A 124 9.75 -0.89 2.79
N ALA A 125 9.51 0.35 2.34
CA ALA A 125 8.63 1.30 3.01
C ALA A 125 7.15 0.88 2.99
N ILE A 126 6.62 0.36 1.86
CA ILE A 126 5.23 -0.11 1.80
C ILE A 126 5.02 -1.38 2.63
N VAL A 127 6.03 -2.26 2.74
CA VAL A 127 5.99 -3.42 3.64
C VAL A 127 5.98 -2.96 5.11
N ALA A 128 6.82 -1.99 5.47
CA ALA A 128 6.82 -1.42 6.82
C ALA A 128 5.48 -0.74 7.16
N PHE A 129 4.87 -0.06 6.20
CA PHE A 129 3.52 0.50 6.33
C PHE A 129 2.48 -0.57 6.65
N HIS A 130 2.46 -1.70 5.92
CA HIS A 130 1.53 -2.81 6.21
C HIS A 130 1.75 -3.44 7.60
N HIS A 131 2.99 -3.46 8.09
CA HIS A 131 3.24 -3.88 9.47
C HIS A 131 2.64 -2.90 10.49
N ALA A 132 2.85 -1.59 10.31
CA ALA A 132 2.29 -0.58 11.19
C ALA A 132 0.74 -0.57 11.17
N GLU A 133 0.14 -0.84 10.01
CA GLU A 133 -1.30 -1.02 9.85
C GLU A 133 -1.81 -2.23 10.66
N ASN A 134 -1.14 -3.38 10.55
CA ASN A 134 -1.48 -4.57 11.33
C ASN A 134 -1.33 -4.36 12.84
N ASP A 135 -0.28 -3.67 13.27
CA ASP A 135 -0.05 -3.36 14.68
C ASP A 135 -1.18 -2.48 15.25
N LEU A 136 -1.68 -1.51 14.46
CA LEU A 136 -2.83 -0.70 14.84
C LEU A 136 -4.10 -1.55 14.99
N MET A 137 -4.36 -2.44 14.03
CA MET A 137 -5.51 -3.36 14.12
C MET A 137 -5.44 -4.24 15.37
N GLN A 138 -4.27 -4.79 15.68
CA GLN A 138 -4.08 -5.60 16.89
C GLN A 138 -4.23 -4.78 18.17
N MET A 139 -3.74 -3.54 18.20
CA MET A 139 -3.91 -2.64 19.33
C MET A 139 -5.40 -2.31 19.58
N ALA A 140 -6.16 -2.03 18.52
CA ALA A 140 -7.59 -1.77 18.62
C ALA A 140 -8.36 -3.00 19.15
N LEU A 141 -8.05 -4.20 18.63
CA LEU A 141 -8.65 -5.45 19.11
C LEU A 141 -8.35 -5.74 20.59
N ASN A 142 -7.12 -5.48 21.04
CA ASN A 142 -6.73 -5.71 22.44
C ASN A 142 -7.42 -4.73 23.40
N GLU A 143 -7.76 -3.53 22.94
CA GLU A 143 -8.51 -2.54 23.70
C GLU A 143 -9.99 -2.91 23.88
N GLU A 144 -10.63 -3.45 22.84
CA GLU A 144 -11.98 -4.02 22.92
C GLU A 144 -12.04 -5.16 23.95
N LEU A 145 -10.98 -5.94 24.09
CA LEU A 145 -10.88 -7.04 25.06
C LEU A 145 -10.53 -6.58 26.50
N GLY A 146 -10.06 -5.34 26.66
CA GLY A 146 -9.53 -4.79 27.93
C GLY A 146 -10.54 -4.08 28.82
N THR A 147 -11.81 -3.95 28.41
CA THR A 147 -12.88 -3.29 29.19
C THR A 147 -13.63 -4.23 30.15
N GLY A 148 -13.04 -5.39 30.47
CA GLY A 148 -13.55 -6.30 31.49
C GLY A 148 -12.76 -6.20 32.80
N ASP A 149 -13.03 -5.19 33.62
CA ASP A 149 -12.78 -5.20 35.07
C ASP A 149 -13.90 -4.47 35.83
#